data_AF-A0A938VJ02-F1
#
_entry.id   AF-A0A938VJ02-F1
#
_cell.length_a   1.000
_cell.length_b   1.000
_cell.length_c   1.000
_cell.angle_alpha   90.00
_cell.angle_beta   90.00
_cell.angle_gamma   90.00
#
_symmetry.space_group_name_H-M   'P 1'
#
loop_
_entity.id
_entity.type
_entity.pdbx_description
1 polymer ?
#
loop_
_entity_poly.entity_id
_entity_poly.type
_entity_poly.pdbx_seq_one_letter_code
_entity_poly.pdbx_strand_id
1 'polypeptide(L)'
;MKSPREFWHHWAESLRQYQLHDLVASFLEAGSPLALLGAQAIYFSGGFIKSDQLTALANMLEEETEARAFASFLLREGADPS
;
A
#
# COMPACT_ATOMS: atom_id res chain seq x y z
N MET A 1 15.20 6.11 -9.65
CA MET A 1 14.33 5.76 -8.51
C MET A 1 13.29 4.81 -9.07
N LYS A 2 13.16 3.59 -8.54
CA LYS A 2 12.14 2.64 -9.04
C LYS A 2 10.75 3.15 -8.69
N SER A 3 9.84 3.07 -9.64
CA SER A 3 8.46 3.50 -9.41
C SER A 3 7.80 2.57 -8.40
N PRO A 4 7.12 3.09 -7.36
CA PRO A 4 6.46 2.27 -6.35
C PRO A 4 5.42 1.30 -6.95
N ARG A 5 4.92 1.63 -8.15
CA ARG A 5 4.00 0.82 -8.95
C ARG A 5 4.51 -0.57 -9.32
N GLU A 6 5.82 -0.78 -9.43
CA GLU A 6 6.37 -2.12 -9.69
C GLU A 6 6.09 -3.09 -8.53
N PHE A 7 5.90 -2.57 -7.32
CA PHE A 7 5.62 -3.38 -6.13
C PHE A 7 4.12 -3.54 -5.86
N TRP A 8 3.26 -2.78 -6.55
CA TRP A 8 1.82 -2.79 -6.29
C TRP A 8 1.19 -4.16 -6.51
N HIS A 9 1.54 -4.84 -7.61
CA HIS A 9 1.04 -6.20 -7.86
C HIS A 9 1.47 -7.17 -6.76
N HIS A 10 2.73 -7.10 -6.31
CA HIS A 10 3.23 -8.00 -5.27
C HIS A 10 2.55 -7.76 -3.91
N TRP A 11 2.29 -6.48 -3.58
CA TRP A 11 1.54 -6.12 -2.39
C TRP A 11 0.08 -6.53 -2.49
N ALA A 12 -0.58 -6.28 -3.62
CA ALA A 12 -1.96 -6.67 -3.86
C ALA A 12 -2.15 -8.19 -3.80
N GLU A 13 -1.26 -8.96 -4.42
CA GLU A 13 -1.23 -10.43 -4.31
C GLU A 13 -1.09 -10.90 -2.87
N SER A 14 -0.15 -10.32 -2.11
CA SER A 14 0.01 -10.66 -0.69
C SER A 14 -1.27 -10.34 0.09
N LEU A 15 -1.80 -9.12 -0.05
CA LEU A 15 -3.04 -8.71 0.62
C LEU A 15 -4.24 -9.57 0.22
N ARG A 16 -4.31 -10.02 -1.03
CA ARG A 16 -5.33 -10.93 -1.54
C ARG A 16 -5.20 -12.32 -0.92
N GLN A 17 -3.98 -12.87 -0.83
CA GLN A 17 -3.73 -14.15 -0.14
C GLN A 17 -4.17 -14.11 1.33
N TYR A 18 -4.05 -12.95 1.98
CA TYR A 18 -4.53 -12.73 3.35
C TYR A 18 -6.00 -12.26 3.44
N GLN A 19 -6.70 -12.08 2.32
CA GLN A 19 -8.06 -11.50 2.24
C GLN A 19 -8.18 -10.12 2.91
N LEU A 20 -7.08 -9.38 3.00
CA LEU A 20 -7.00 -8.04 3.59
C LEU A 20 -7.18 -6.91 2.56
N HIS A 21 -7.30 -7.26 1.28
CA HIS A 21 -7.41 -6.31 0.18
C HIS A 21 -8.53 -5.27 0.41
N ASP A 22 -9.71 -5.70 0.86
CA ASP A 22 -10.91 -4.85 1.03
C ASP A 22 -10.75 -3.93 2.24
N LEU A 23 -10.16 -4.48 3.31
CA LEU A 23 -9.88 -3.74 4.53
C LEU A 23 -8.85 -2.65 4.26
N VAL A 24 -7.76 -2.97 3.58
CA VAL A 24 -6.71 -2.01 3.23
C VAL A 24 -7.21 -0.99 2.22
N ALA A 25 -8.00 -1.40 1.23
CA ALA A 25 -8.62 -0.48 0.28
C ALA A 25 -9.57 0.50 0.99
N SER A 26 -10.47 0.01 1.86
CA SER A 26 -11.38 0.84 2.63
C SER A 26 -10.62 1.81 3.55
N PHE A 27 -9.50 1.36 4.11
CA PHE A 27 -8.65 2.17 4.98
C PHE A 27 -7.91 3.28 4.23
N LEU A 28 -7.43 2.99 3.02
CA LEU A 28 -6.77 3.95 2.14
C LEU A 28 -7.78 4.94 1.52
N GLU A 29 -8.97 4.45 1.14
CA GLU A 29 -10.08 5.30 0.68
C GLU A 29 -10.59 6.25 1.76
N ALA A 30 -10.62 5.82 3.03
CA ALA A 30 -11.10 6.64 4.14
C ALA A 30 -10.27 7.90 4.40
N GLY A 31 -9.02 7.96 3.94
CA GLY A 31 -8.20 9.17 3.88
C GLY A 31 -7.66 9.71 5.23
N SER A 32 -6.34 9.88 5.27
CA SER A 32 -5.63 11.06 5.83
C SER A 32 -5.32 11.21 7.33
N PRO A 33 -5.41 10.16 8.18
CA PRO A 33 -4.43 10.06 9.27
C PRO A 33 -3.75 8.69 9.35
N LEU A 34 -4.45 7.64 8.96
CA LEU A 34 -3.94 6.29 9.16
C LEU A 34 -2.93 5.86 8.10
N ALA A 35 -3.05 6.38 6.87
CA ALA A 35 -2.02 6.20 5.83
C ALA A 35 -0.69 6.84 6.26
N LEU A 36 -0.75 8.05 6.85
CA LEU A 36 0.39 8.75 7.44
C LEU A 36 0.99 7.99 8.64
N LEU A 37 0.16 7.37 9.48
CA LEU A 37 0.64 6.50 10.56
C LEU A 37 1.29 5.22 10.01
N GLY A 38 0.77 4.68 8.91
CA GLY A 38 1.38 3.57 8.18
C GLY A 38 2.76 3.94 7.62
N ALA A 39 2.87 5.09 6.94
CA ALA A 39 4.15 5.60 6.44
C ALA A 39 5.17 5.76 7.57
N GLN A 40 4.77 6.35 8.70
CA GLN A 40 5.64 6.51 9.88
C GLN A 40 6.06 5.17 10.50
N ALA A 41 5.15 4.19 10.61
CA ALA A 41 5.49 2.85 11.08
C ALA A 41 6.48 2.15 10.14
N ILE A 42 6.35 2.36 8.83
CA ILE A 42 7.28 1.82 7.84
C ILE A 42 8.65 2.48 7.95
N TYR A 43 8.74 3.80 8.08
CA TYR A 43 10.02 4.47 8.32
C TYR A 43 10.71 3.98 9.60
N PHE A 44 9.94 3.76 10.69
CA PHE A 44 10.46 3.19 11.93
C PHE A 44 10.98 1.74 11.76
N SER A 45 10.30 0.91 10.97
CA SER A 45 10.78 -0.45 10.66
C SER A 45 11.94 -0.47 9.65
N GLY A 46 12.02 0.52 8.76
CA GLY A 46 13.12 0.71 7.81
C GLY A 46 14.49 0.95 8.47
N GLY A 47 14.51 1.46 9.70
CA GLY A 47 15.71 1.57 10.52
C GLY A 47 16.31 0.22 10.93
N PHE A 48 15.51 -0.85 10.93
CA PHE A 48 15.93 -2.22 11.24
C PHE A 48 16.05 -3.11 9.99
N ILE A 49 15.28 -2.83 8.93
CA ILE A 49 15.27 -3.62 7.68
C ILE A 49 15.30 -2.65 6.48
N LYS A 50 16.47 -2.51 5.86
CA LYS A 50 16.65 -1.66 4.67
C LYS A 50 16.08 -2.37 3.44
N SER A 51 14.82 -2.07 3.10
CA SER A 51 14.15 -2.64 1.93
C SER A 51 13.61 -1.52 1.03
N ASP A 52 14.02 -1.51 -0.24
CA ASP A 52 13.49 -0.59 -1.27
C ASP A 52 11.96 -0.67 -1.39
N GLN A 53 11.38 -1.84 -1.11
CA GLN A 53 9.94 -2.06 -1.11
C GLN A 53 9.27 -1.32 0.06
N LEU A 54 9.86 -1.31 1.26
CA LEU A 54 9.33 -0.56 2.40
C LEU A 54 9.39 0.95 2.15
N THR A 55 10.52 1.43 1.62
CA THR A 55 10.65 2.85 1.24
C THR A 55 9.62 3.25 0.18
N ALA A 56 9.40 2.41 -0.83
CA ALA A 56 8.39 2.64 -1.86
C ALA A 56 6.96 2.63 -1.29
N LEU A 57 6.68 1.77 -0.30
CA LEU A 57 5.38 1.69 0.36
C LEU A 57 5.13 2.94 1.22
N ALA A 58 6.13 3.39 1.98
CA ALA A 58 6.03 4.62 2.76
C ALA A 58 5.79 5.85 1.87
N ASN A 59 6.53 5.97 0.77
CA ASN A 59 6.38 7.07 -0.19
C ASN A 59 4.99 7.06 -0.87
N MET A 60 4.47 5.88 -1.20
CA MET A 60 3.13 5.72 -1.77
C MET A 60 2.03 6.11 -0.77
N LEU A 61 2.20 5.77 0.51
CA LEU A 61 1.25 6.10 1.58
C LEU A 61 1.30 7.58 1.98
N GLU A 62 2.45 8.23 1.86
CA GLU A 62 2.64 9.66 2.10
C GLU A 62 1.95 10.50 1.03
N GLU A 63 1.98 10.05 -0.22
CA GLU A 63 1.30 10.69 -1.35
C GLU A 63 -0.18 10.31 -1.39
N GLU A 64 -1.06 11.20 -0.92
CA GLU A 64 -2.51 10.97 -0.87
C GLU A 64 -3.12 10.52 -2.22
N THR A 65 -2.57 11.02 -3.33
CA THR A 65 -2.98 10.64 -4.69
C THR A 65 -2.56 9.22 -5.03
N GLU A 66 -1.34 8.80 -4.68
CA GLU A 66 -0.88 7.43 -4.93
C GLU A 66 -1.56 6.43 -3.98
N ALA A 67 -1.80 6.80 -2.72
CA ALA A 67 -2.55 6.00 -1.76
C ALA A 67 -3.97 5.69 -2.24
N ARG A 68 -4.70 6.70 -2.74
CA ARG A 68 -6.04 6.50 -3.34
C ARG A 68 -5.99 5.67 -4.63
N ALA A 69 -4.99 5.91 -5.48
CA ALA A 69 -4.81 5.12 -6.69
C ALA A 69 -4.53 3.65 -6.38
N PHE A 70 -3.74 3.36 -5.35
CA PHE A 70 -3.49 2.01 -4.86
C PHE A 70 -4.74 1.38 -4.23
N ALA A 71 -5.56 2.15 -3.50
CA ALA A 71 -6.85 1.68 -2.99
C ALA A 71 -7.79 1.24 -4.11
N SER A 72 -7.93 2.07 -5.14
CA SER A 72 -8.74 1.75 -6.33
C SER A 72 -8.18 0.56 -7.10
N PHE A 73 -6.85 0.44 -7.17
CA PHE A 73 -6.18 -0.70 -7.77
C PHE A 73 -6.47 -1.99 -7.00
N LEU A 74 -6.36 -1.96 -5.66
CA LEU A 74 -6.71 -3.08 -4.81
C LEU A 74 -8.15 -3.50 -5.08
N LEU A 75 -9.13 -2.60 -4.95
CA LEU A 75 -10.56 -2.86 -5.20
C LEU A 75 -10.79 -3.53 -6.54
N ARG A 76 -10.14 -3.05 -7.61
CA ARG A 76 -10.24 -3.66 -8.94
C ARG A 76 -9.63 -5.07 -9.00
N GLU A 77 -8.47 -5.30 -8.37
CA GLU A 77 -7.76 -6.58 -8.42
C GLU A 77 -8.43 -7.67 -7.55
N GLY A 78 -9.11 -7.31 -6.45
CA GLY A 78 -9.89 -8.27 -5.67
C GLY A 78 -11.35 -8.43 -6.11
N ALA A 79 -11.88 -7.47 -6.87
CA ALA A 79 -13.18 -7.61 -7.54
C ALA A 79 -13.13 -8.45 -8.83
N ASP A 80 -11.97 -8.97 -9.22
CA ASP A 80 -11.83 -10.01 -10.25
C ASP A 80 -11.78 -11.41 -9.61
N PRO A 81 -12.94 -12.08 -9.46
CA PRO A 81 -12.99 -13.51 -9.24
C PRO A 81 -12.78 -14.20 -10.59
N SER A 82 -11.51 -14.48 -10.94
CA SER A 82 -11.21 -15.49 -11.97
C SER A 82 -11.80 -16.86 -11.59
#